data_AF-A0A354V6E0-F1
#
_entry.id   AF-A0A354V6E0-F1
#
_cell.length_a   1.000
_cell.length_b   1.000
_cell.length_c   1.000
_cell.angle_alpha   90.00
_cell.angle_beta   90.00
_cell.angle_gamma   90.00
#
_symmetry.space_group_name_H-M   'P 1'
#
loop_
_entity.id
_entity.type
_entity.pdbx_description
1 polymer ?
#
loop_
_entity_poly.entity_id
_entity_poly.type
_entity_poly.pdbx_seq_one_letter_code
_entity_poly.pdbx_strand_id
1 'polypeptide(L)' 'MPPTKSPAAKTLSEGQKAYETKRAAKAGMSLDKWLASKEREREAEAKAKLKAVEAAKPPKPPGFFGRLLERAQKPLGS' A
#
# COMPACT_ATOMS: atom_id res chain seq x y z
N MET A 1 -12.13 1.88 -28.91
CA MET A 1 -11.30 0.82 -28.31
C MET A 1 -10.13 1.46 -27.58
N PRO A 2 -9.83 1.04 -26.35
CA PRO A 2 -8.42 0.90 -26.01
C PRO A 2 -8.13 -0.44 -25.32
N PRO A 3 -6.96 -1.01 -25.57
CA PRO A 3 -6.16 -1.47 -24.45
C PRO A 3 -4.89 -0.63 -24.37
N THR A 4 -4.85 0.28 -23.41
CA THR A 4 -3.62 0.99 -23.01
C THR A 4 -2.67 0.01 -22.33
N LYS A 5 -1.61 -0.34 -23.06
CA LYS A 5 -0.30 -0.84 -22.62
C LYS A 5 -0.08 -0.83 -21.09
N SER A 6 -0.07 -2.00 -20.46
CA SER A 6 0.35 -2.18 -19.06
C SER A 6 1.87 -2.12 -18.92
N PRO A 7 2.46 -1.16 -18.18
CA PRO A 7 3.90 -1.13 -17.92
C PRO A 7 4.22 -1.92 -16.64
N ALA A 8 4.06 -3.24 -16.66
CA ALA A 8 4.49 -4.07 -15.53
C ALA A 8 4.85 -5.51 -15.93
N ALA A 9 5.43 -5.70 -17.11
CA ALA A 9 6.27 -6.86 -17.38
C ALA A 9 7.61 -6.74 -16.62
N LYS A 10 7.57 -6.44 -15.31
CA LYS A 10 8.72 -6.68 -14.43
C LYS A 10 8.93 -8.18 -14.47
N THR A 11 9.96 -8.61 -15.17
CA THR A 11 10.29 -10.01 -15.42
C THR A 11 10.35 -10.77 -14.10
N LEU A 12 9.25 -11.44 -13.75
CA LEU A 12 9.19 -12.34 -12.59
C LEU A 12 10.23 -13.44 -12.79
N SER A 13 11.09 -13.62 -11.79
CA SER A 13 12.06 -14.73 -11.78
C SER A 13 11.32 -16.07 -11.96
N GLU A 14 11.97 -17.06 -12.57
CA GLU A 14 11.37 -18.38 -12.82
C GLU A 14 10.81 -19.02 -11.55
N GLY A 15 11.50 -18.87 -10.42
CA GLY A 15 11.02 -19.33 -9.11
C GLY A 15 9.73 -18.62 -8.66
N GLN A 16 9.59 -17.33 -8.96
CA GLN A 16 8.37 -16.58 -8.67
C GLN A 16 7.23 -16.99 -9.60
N LYS A 17 7.50 -17.23 -10.89
CA LYS A 17 6.50 -17.73 -11.83
C LYS A 17 5.96 -19.08 -11.36
N ALA A 18 6.81 -20.03 -10.97
CA ALA A 18 6.36 -21.33 -10.47
C ALA A 18 5.46 -21.21 -9.22
N TYR A 19 5.80 -20.28 -8.32
CA TYR A 19 5.00 -20.01 -7.13
C TYR A 19 3.63 -19.39 -7.46
N GLU A 20 3.61 -18.42 -8.37
CA GLU A 20 2.40 -17.75 -8.85
C GLU A 20 1.53 -18.71 -9.68
N THR A 21 2.12 -19.61 -10.47
CA THR A 21 1.38 -20.63 -11.26
C THR A 21 0.65 -21.61 -10.35
N LYS A 22 1.26 -22.05 -9.24
CA LYS A 22 0.59 -22.93 -8.26
C LYS A 22 -0.64 -22.24 -7.64
N ARG A 23 -0.54 -20.94 -7.38
CA ARG A 23 -1.65 -20.11 -6.88
C ARG A 23 -2.73 -19.88 -7.92
N ALA A 24 -2.33 -19.59 -9.15
CA ALA A 24 -3.25 -19.42 -10.28
C ALA A 24 -4.05 -20.71 -10.52
N ALA A 25 -3.37 -21.87 -10.51
CA ALA A 25 -3.98 -23.19 -10.60
C ALA A 25 -4.95 -23.46 -9.42
N LYS A 26 -4.55 -23.10 -8.19
CA LYS A 26 -5.43 -23.21 -7.01
C LYS A 26 -6.69 -22.36 -7.14
N ALA A 27 -6.60 -21.21 -7.77
CA ALA A 27 -7.72 -20.32 -8.03
C ALA A 27 -8.45 -20.62 -9.35
N GLY A 28 -8.08 -21.70 -10.05
CA GLY A 28 -8.72 -22.12 -11.30
C GLY A 28 -8.54 -21.14 -12.46
N MET A 29 -7.46 -20.35 -12.46
CA MET A 29 -7.21 -19.31 -13.46
C MET A 29 -5.80 -19.37 -14.04
N SER A 30 -5.58 -18.73 -15.20
CA SER A 30 -4.27 -18.63 -15.82
C SER A 30 -3.36 -17.67 -15.04
N LEU A 31 -2.04 -17.87 -15.16
CA LEU A 31 -1.02 -17.04 -14.49
C LEU A 31 -1.20 -15.54 -14.80
N ASP A 32 -1.42 -15.18 -16.06
CA ASP A 32 -1.61 -13.78 -16.45
C ASP A 32 -2.84 -13.15 -15.81
N LYS A 33 -3.95 -13.91 -15.74
CA LYS A 33 -5.19 -13.45 -15.10
C LYS A 33 -5.01 -13.32 -13.59
N TRP A 34 -4.28 -14.25 -12.98
CA TRP A 34 -3.94 -14.23 -11.56
C TRP A 34 -3.10 -13.00 -11.21
N LEU A 35 -2.06 -12.70 -11.99
CA LEU A 35 -1.21 -11.53 -11.81
C LEU A 35 -2.01 -10.23 -11.98
N ALA A 36 -2.84 -10.14 -13.04
CA ALA A 36 -3.69 -8.97 -13.28
C ALA A 36 -4.72 -8.74 -12.17
N SER A 37 -5.31 -9.81 -11.63
CA SER A 37 -6.24 -9.72 -10.48
C SER A 37 -5.53 -9.18 -9.24
N LYS A 38 -4.33 -9.69 -8.95
CA LYS A 38 -3.53 -9.31 -7.79
C LYS A 38 -3.04 -7.87 -7.85
N GLU A 39 -2.69 -7.38 -9.05
CA GLU A 39 -2.36 -5.97 -9.28
C GLU A 39 -3.57 -5.08 -8.92
N ARG A 40 -4.75 -5.45 -9.42
CA ARG A 40 -6.02 -4.76 -9.10
C ARG A 40 -6.32 -4.76 -7.60
N GLU A 41 -6.13 -5.90 -6.94
CA GLU A 41 -6.31 -6.02 -5.49
C GLU A 41 -5.30 -5.17 -4.73
N ARG A 42 -4.02 -5.16 -5.14
CA ARG A 42 -2.99 -4.30 -4.52
C ARG A 42 -3.31 -2.82 -4.65
N GLU A 43 -3.80 -2.37 -5.81
CA GLU A 43 -4.22 -0.98 -6.00
C GLU A 43 -5.43 -0.63 -5.12
N ALA A 44 -6.39 -1.54 -5.00
CA ALA A 44 -7.56 -1.37 -4.13
C ALA A 44 -7.16 -1.36 -2.65
N GLU A 45 -6.28 -2.28 -2.23
CA GLU A 45 -5.75 -2.34 -0.87
C GLU A 45 -4.85 -1.16 -0.54
N ALA A 46 -4.08 -0.63 -1.48
CA ALA A 46 -3.29 0.58 -1.25
C ALA A 46 -4.20 1.77 -0.96
N LYS A 47 -5.28 1.93 -1.74
CA LYS A 47 -6.29 2.97 -1.49
C LYS A 47 -7.03 2.74 -0.17
N ALA A 48 -7.35 1.51 0.18
CA ALA A 48 -8.01 1.16 1.43
C ALA A 48 -7.09 1.35 2.65
N LYS A 49 -5.80 1.00 2.53
CA LYS A 49 -4.79 1.20 3.59
C LYS A 49 -4.53 2.67 3.85
N LEU A 50 -4.49 3.51 2.81
CA LEU A 50 -4.37 4.96 3.02
C LEU A 50 -5.59 5.52 3.77
N LYS A 51 -6.81 5.13 3.38
CA LYS A 51 -8.03 5.51 4.09
C LYS A 51 -8.08 4.97 5.52
N ALA A 52 -7.63 3.73 5.75
CA ALA A 52 -7.60 3.13 7.07
C ALA A 52 -6.53 3.75 7.98
N VAL A 53 -5.36 4.11 7.46
CA VAL A 53 -4.30 4.82 8.21
C VAL A 53 -4.71 6.27 8.51
N GLU A 54 -5.53 6.89 7.68
CA GLU A 54 -6.11 8.21 7.93
C GLU A 54 -7.23 8.15 8.99
N ALA A 55 -8.13 7.16 8.89
CA ALA A 55 -9.23 6.97 9.82
C ALA A 55 -8.80 6.40 11.19
N ALA A 56 -7.71 5.64 11.24
CA ALA A 56 -7.18 5.03 12.47
C ALA A 56 -6.04 5.83 13.12
N LYS A 57 -5.84 7.11 12.78
CA LYS A 57 -4.98 7.98 13.58
C LYS A 57 -5.76 8.47 14.80
N PRO A 58 -5.54 7.92 16.00
CA PRO A 58 -5.89 8.65 17.21
C PRO A 58 -5.17 10.01 17.17
N PRO A 59 -5.78 11.07 17.75
CA PRO A 59 -5.17 12.39 17.79
C PRO A 59 -3.76 12.26 18.37
N LYS A 60 -2.75 12.51 17.52
CA LYS A 60 -1.36 12.27 17.89
C LYS A 60 -1.02 13.20 19.04
N PRO A 61 -0.60 12.67 20.21
CA PRO A 61 -0.11 13.53 21.28
C PRO A 61 1.06 14.36 20.75
N PRO A 62 1.24 15.59 21.26
CA PRO A 62 2.33 16.46 20.81
C PRO A 62 3.65 15.71 20.98
N GLY A 63 4.29 15.42 19.84
CA GLY A 63 5.60 14.80 19.78
C GLY A 63 6.66 15.73 20.37
N PHE A 64 7.91 15.25 20.41
CA PHE A 64 9.03 15.98 21.01
C PHE A 64 9.16 17.45 20.51
N PHE A 65 9.04 17.67 19.20
CA PHE A 65 9.05 19.01 18.61
C PHE A 65 7.82 19.85 18.97
N GLY A 66 6.64 19.23 19.10
CA GLY A 66 5.42 19.92 19.55
C GLY A 66 5.55 20.42 20.98
N ARG A 67 6.17 19.63 21.86
CA ARG A 67 6.46 20.03 23.25
C ARG A 67 7.53 21.13 23.32
N LEU A 68 8.52 21.09 22.42
CA LEU A 68 9.53 22.16 22.34
C LEU A 68 8.91 23.47 21.89
N LEU A 69 8.04 23.44 20.88
CA LEU A 69 7.34 24.63 20.40
C LEU A 69 6.36 25.18 21.43
N GLU A 70 5.62 24.31 22.14
CA GLU A 70 4.76 24.71 23.25
C GLU A 70 5.56 25.40 24.36
N ARG A 71 6.74 24.87 24.70
CA ARG A 71 7.61 25.48 25.73
C ARG A 71 8.28 26.76 25.25
N ALA A 72 8.51 26.92 23.95
CA ALA A 72 9.01 28.16 23.37
C ALA A 72 7.91 29.24 23.28
N GLN A 73 6.66 28.85 23.06
CA GLN A 73 5.50 29.75 22.98
C GLN A 73 4.94 30.12 24.36
N LYS A 74 5.27 29.37 25.41
CA LYS A 74 4.83 29.66 26.77
C LYS A 74 5.89 30.51 27.48
N PRO A 75 5.70 31.84 27.63
CA PRO A 75 6.65 32.66 28.37
C PRO A 75 6.68 32.16 29.82
N LEU A 76 7.86 31.78 30.29
CA LEU A 76 8.12 31.47 31.68
C LEU A 76 8.06 32.77 32.48
N GLY A 77 6.85 33.16 32.88
CA GLY A 77 6.57 34.40 33.58
C GLY A 77 5.22 34.35 34.30
N SER A 78 5.12 33.50 35.32
CA SER A 78 4.30 33.67 36.52
C SER A 78 4.98 33.00 37.69
#